data_AF-A0A967YMJ7-F1
#
_entry.id   AF-A0A967YMJ7-F1
#
_cell.length_a   1.000
_cell.length_b   1.000
_cell.length_c   1.000
_cell.angle_alpha   90.00
_cell.angle_beta   90.00
_cell.angle_gamma   90.00
#
_symmetry.space_group_name_H-M   'P 1'
#
loop_
_entity.id
_entity.type
_entity.pdbx_description
1 polymer ?
#
loop_
_entity_poly.entity_id
_entity_poly.type
_entity_poly.pdbx_seq_one_letter_code
_entity_poly.pdbx_strand_id
1 'polypeptide(L)' 'IVPSSGKVLTGGVDANALQRPKRFFGAARNIEEGGSLTIIATALVETGSKMD' A
#
# COMPACT_ATOMS: atom_id res chain seq x y z
N ILE A 1 -8.78 -12.71 2.80
CA ILE A 1 -9.93 -11.80 3.01
C ILE A 1 -9.57 -10.91 4.19
N VAL A 2 -9.61 -9.57 4.05
CA VAL A 2 -9.49 -8.65 5.20
C VAL A 2 -10.90 -8.49 5.77
N PRO A 3 -11.18 -8.91 7.02
CA PRO A 3 -12.46 -8.64 7.66
C PRO A 3 -12.68 -7.13 7.76
N SER A 4 -13.92 -6.67 7.58
CA SER A 4 -14.26 -5.26 7.79
C SER A 4 -13.87 -4.83 9.19
N SER A 5 -13.15 -3.71 9.31
CA SER A 5 -12.74 -3.16 10.59
C SER A 5 -13.85 -2.36 11.27
N GLY A 6 -15.00 -2.17 10.61
CA GLY A 6 -16.06 -1.25 11.03
C GLY A 6 -15.65 0.23 11.04
N LYS A 7 -14.47 0.57 10.51
CA LYS A 7 -13.90 1.93 10.50
C LYS A 7 -13.44 2.25 9.09
N VAL A 8 -14.12 3.19 8.46
CA VAL A 8 -13.83 3.62 7.10
C VAL A 8 -13.16 4.99 7.14
N LEU A 9 -12.00 5.09 6.49
CA LEU A 9 -11.24 6.32 6.34
C LEU A 9 -11.83 7.20 5.23
N THR A 10 -11.41 8.47 5.19
CA THR A 10 -11.70 9.35 4.07
C THR A 10 -11.29 8.69 2.75
N GLY A 11 -12.15 8.76 1.74
CA GLY A 11 -11.95 8.04 0.47
C GLY A 11 -12.59 6.65 0.44
N GLY A 12 -13.27 6.20 1.49
CA GLY A 12 -13.99 4.93 1.49
C GLY A 12 -13.10 3.70 1.74
N VAL A 13 -11.89 3.91 2.24
CA VAL A 13 -10.90 2.85 2.48
C VAL A 13 -11.05 2.31 3.89
N ASP A 14 -11.18 0.99 4.05
CA ASP A 14 -11.17 0.35 5.37
C ASP A 14 -9.83 0.61 6.08
N ALA A 15 -9.87 0.91 7.38
CA ALA A 15 -8.67 1.27 8.15
C ALA A 15 -7.56 0.19 8.12
N ASN A 16 -7.90 -1.08 7.89
CA ASN A 16 -6.94 -2.17 7.80
C ASN A 16 -6.49 -2.47 6.36
N ALA A 17 -7.16 -1.94 5.34
CA ALA A 17 -6.91 -2.28 3.94
C ALA A 17 -5.48 -1.95 3.49
N LEU A 18 -4.89 -0.86 4.01
CA LEU A 18 -3.56 -0.39 3.62
C LEU A 18 -2.40 -1.15 4.28
N GLN A 19 -2.65 -2.05 5.25
CA GLN A 19 -1.55 -2.78 5.91
C GLN A 19 -0.77 -3.67 4.94
N ARG A 20 -1.47 -4.40 4.06
CA ARG A 20 -0.83 -5.35 3.13
C ARG A 20 -0.08 -4.64 2.00
N PRO A 21 -0.66 -3.65 1.30
CA PRO A 21 0.07 -2.90 0.28
C PRO A 21 1.32 -2.21 0.83
N LYS A 22 1.25 -1.60 2.03
CA LYS A 22 2.41 -0.97 2.67
C LYS A 22 3.54 -1.97 2.94
N ARG A 23 3.23 -3.19 3.39
CA ARG A 23 4.24 -4.24 3.58
C ARG A 23 4.83 -4.73 2.27
N PHE A 24 4.02 -4.83 1.20
CA PHE A 24 4.49 -5.23 -0.11
C PHE A 24 5.47 -4.21 -0.70
N PHE A 25 5.08 -2.94 -0.75
CA PHE A 25 5.96 -1.87 -1.24
C PHE A 25 7.19 -1.66 -0.33
N GLY A 26 7.01 -1.74 0.99
CA GLY A 26 8.11 -1.69 1.97
C GLY A 26 9.02 -2.92 1.99
N ALA A 27 8.74 -3.95 1.17
CA ALA A 27 9.68 -5.05 0.97
C ALA A 27 10.92 -4.59 0.19
N ALA A 28 10.78 -3.60 -0.70
CA ALA A 28 11.90 -3.04 -1.45
C ALA A 28 12.97 -2.50 -0.49
N ARG A 29 14.21 -2.99 -0.64
CA ARG A 29 15.34 -2.64 0.21
C ARG A 29 16.66 -3.04 -0.45
N ASN A 30 17.70 -2.31 -0.12
CA ASN A 30 19.08 -2.74 -0.35
C ASN A 30 19.57 -3.45 0.93
N ILE A 31 20.15 -4.65 0.81
CA ILE A 31 20.69 -5.39 1.95
C ILE A 31 22.21 -5.31 1.87
N GLU A 32 22.86 -4.89 2.96
CA GLU A 32 24.29 -4.64 3.03
C GLU A 32 25.12 -5.91 2.72
N GLU A 33 24.70 -7.06 3.24
CA GLU A 33 25.41 -8.33 3.14
C GLU A 33 24.94 -9.20 1.96
N GLY A 34 24.01 -8.73 1.13
CA GLY A 34 23.58 -9.52 -0.03
C GLY A 34 22.35 -9.02 -0.77
N GLY A 35 22.58 -8.53 -1.99
CA GLY A 35 21.56 -8.29 -3.00
C GLY A 35 20.66 -7.09 -2.70
N SER A 36 19.74 -6.83 -3.64
CA SER A 36 18.72 -5.80 -3.48
C SER A 36 17.40 -6.25 -4.06
N LEU A 37 16.32 -5.78 -3.45
CA LEU A 37 14.97 -5.85 -4.02
C LEU A 37 14.55 -4.43 -4.38
N THR A 38 14.46 -4.15 -5.67
CA THR A 38 13.93 -2.88 -6.17
C THR A 38 12.51 -3.10 -6.68
N ILE A 39 11.55 -2.33 -6.17
CA ILE A 39 10.16 -2.34 -6.64
C ILE A 39 9.90 -1.01 -7.33
N ILE A 40 9.45 -1.07 -8.58
CA ILE A 40 8.97 0.09 -9.34
C ILE A 40 7.49 -0.16 -9.60
N ALA A 41 6.65 0.82 -9.30
CA ALA A 41 5.23 0.77 -9.63
C ALA A 41 4.75 2.13 -10.13
N THR A 42 3.60 2.08 -10.78
CA THR A 42 2.84 3.26 -11.20
C THR A 42 1.77 3.56 -10.17
N ALA A 43 1.56 4.84 -9.87
CA ALA A 43 0.41 5.31 -9.11
C ALA A 43 -0.53 6.06 -10.06
N LEU A 44 -1.84 5.86 -9.88
CA LEU A 44 -2.82 6.73 -10.52
C LEU A 44 -2.95 8.01 -9.68
N VAL A 45 -3.02 9.14 -10.35
CA VAL A 45 -3.20 10.46 -9.74
C VAL A 45 -4.28 11.21 -10.52
N GLU A 46 -4.88 12.23 -9.90
CA GLU A 46 -5.88 13.10 -10.53
C GLU A 46 -7.13 12.34 -11.06
N THR A 47 -7.46 11.19 -10.47
CA THR A 47 -8.61 10.36 -10.90
C THR A 47 -9.97 10.98 -10.55
N GLY A 48 -10.00 12.01 -9.71
CA GLY A 48 -11.21 12.57 -9.11
C GLY A 48 -11.76 11.74 -7.93
N SER A 49 -11.19 10.57 -7.65
CA SER A 49 -11.47 9.78 -6.46
C SER A 49 -10.69 10.30 -5.26
N LYS A 50 -11.28 10.23 -4.06
CA LYS A 50 -10.55 10.47 -2.79
C LYS A 50 -9.88 9.20 -2.25
N MET A 51 -10.10 8.06 -2.91
CA MET A 51 -9.54 6.76 -2.54
C MET A 51 -8.13 6.57 -3.07
N ASP A 52 -7.93 6.98 -4.33
CA ASP A 52 -6.70 6.81 -5.10
C ASP A 52 -5.65 7.85 -4.66
#